data_AF-A0AAU4DCP4-F1
#
_entry.id   AF-A0AAU4DCP4-F1
#
_cell.length_a   1.000
_cell.length_b   1.000
_cell.length_c   1.000
_cell.angle_alpha   90.00
_cell.angle_beta   90.00
_cell.angle_gamma   90.00
#
_symmetry.space_group_name_H-M   'P 1'
#
loop_
_entity.id
_entity.type
_entity.pdbx_description
1 polymer ?
#
loop_
_entity_poly.entity_id
_entity_poly.type
_entity_poly.pdbx_seq_one_letter_code
_entity_poly.pdbx_strand_id
1 'polypeptide(L)'
;MTFRQLMNRMRPGVTVVTALTLTLCGSALVAAPPSQAFGTIIGGGQNAEHEKITRRALRCTGSGGHSDAANSCFEARSLDQLAGHTGTFGAVGAPDITEVTVAAAHCDNADYRPSVPLARYPRSRAQATAVLVDCIDHLKSRYNQGVSAGGNLVGPAPLYRSDADEYDLRHDCNFALVSSREKCDALEGFGRALHGIQDFYSHSNWADRERTAVPVSSTNPVGLNRSTTAPFLNMRAATVDTSTIPHELSTGCFELVGDDECRHRVTHDTLNKDTGVISVTSSHVGSGSTPRGGIRDNFKSAVDGAVAETVLQWATFRAELRSRYGTTRGNLIACVMTHDRPQDDCLPE
;
A
#
# COMPACT_ATOMS: atom_id res chain seq x y z
N MET A 1 -34.85 -35.67 -80.05
CA MET A 1 -33.74 -35.14 -80.88
C MET A 1 -32.50 -35.04 -79.97
N THR A 2 -31.61 -36.05 -79.90
CA THR A 2 -30.34 -36.26 -80.67
C THR A 2 -29.33 -35.09 -80.52
N PHE A 3 -28.00 -35.19 -80.33
CA PHE A 3 -26.99 -36.26 -80.20
C PHE A 3 -25.60 -35.60 -79.90
N ARG A 4 -24.58 -36.39 -79.48
CA ARG A 4 -23.09 -36.18 -79.43
C ARG A 4 -22.47 -35.91 -78.03
N GLN A 5 -21.82 -36.85 -77.33
CA GLN A 5 -20.57 -37.63 -77.56
C GLN A 5 -19.25 -36.84 -77.45
N LEU A 6 -18.39 -37.25 -76.49
CA LEU A 6 -16.99 -37.75 -76.58
C LEU A 6 -16.19 -37.35 -75.31
N MET A 7 -15.94 -38.26 -74.37
CA MET A 7 -14.78 -39.16 -74.25
C MET A 7 -13.39 -38.52 -74.03
N ASN A 8 -12.85 -38.81 -72.85
CA ASN A 8 -11.47 -39.22 -72.53
C ASN A 8 -10.30 -38.21 -72.52
N ARG A 9 -9.59 -38.23 -71.36
CA ARG A 9 -8.15 -38.52 -71.15
C ARG A 9 -7.28 -37.44 -70.47
N MET A 10 -6.62 -37.91 -69.41
CA MET A 10 -5.23 -37.69 -68.98
C MET A 10 -4.90 -36.73 -67.80
N ARG A 11 -4.57 -37.43 -66.69
CA ARG A 11 -3.42 -37.30 -65.77
C ARG A 11 -3.45 -36.29 -64.61
N PRO A 12 -3.05 -36.74 -63.39
CA PRO A 12 -2.85 -35.89 -62.22
C PRO A 12 -1.43 -35.32 -62.21
N GLY A 13 -1.30 -34.07 -61.80
CA GLY A 13 -0.02 -33.44 -61.47
C GLY A 13 -0.29 -32.42 -60.37
N VAL A 14 -0.39 -32.89 -59.12
CA VAL A 14 -0.47 -32.00 -57.96
C VAL A 14 0.91 -31.97 -57.30
N THR A 15 1.40 -30.74 -57.26
CA THR A 15 2.66 -30.21 -56.79
C THR A 15 2.97 -30.63 -55.35
N VAL A 16 4.19 -31.12 -55.13
CA VAL A 16 4.78 -31.29 -53.79
C VAL A 16 5.06 -29.90 -53.23
N VAL A 17 4.34 -29.51 -52.17
CA VAL A 17 4.65 -28.32 -51.37
C VAL A 17 5.62 -28.74 -50.27
N THR A 18 6.87 -28.35 -50.41
CA THR A 18 7.92 -28.46 -49.40
C THR A 18 7.60 -27.52 -48.25
N ALA A 19 7.26 -28.05 -47.07
CA ALA A 19 7.07 -27.26 -45.85
C ALA A 19 8.45 -26.83 -45.31
N LEU A 20 8.76 -25.54 -45.44
CA LEU A 20 9.90 -24.90 -44.80
C LEU A 20 9.50 -24.55 -43.36
N THR A 21 9.92 -25.34 -42.38
CA THR A 21 9.75 -25.01 -40.95
C THR A 21 10.77 -23.94 -40.56
N LEU A 22 10.36 -22.67 -40.61
CA LEU A 22 11.07 -21.58 -39.94
C LEU A 22 10.85 -21.70 -38.43
N THR A 23 11.86 -22.16 -37.70
CA THR A 23 11.91 -22.07 -36.24
C THR A 23 12.20 -20.62 -35.86
N LEU A 24 11.15 -19.81 -35.68
CA LEU A 24 11.24 -18.52 -35.01
C LEU A 24 11.55 -18.80 -33.53
N CYS A 25 12.81 -18.61 -33.11
CA CYS A 25 13.13 -18.32 -31.72
C CYS A 25 12.58 -16.92 -31.40
N GLY A 26 11.27 -16.85 -31.18
CA GLY A 26 10.63 -15.68 -30.59
C GLY A 26 11.04 -15.61 -29.13
N SER A 27 12.03 -14.78 -28.82
CA SER A 27 12.23 -14.28 -27.47
C SER A 27 10.96 -13.50 -27.10
N ALA A 28 10.01 -14.17 -26.44
CA ALA A 28 8.93 -13.47 -25.76
C ALA A 28 9.59 -12.59 -24.70
N LEU A 29 9.66 -11.29 -24.97
CA LEU A 29 9.86 -10.29 -23.94
C LEU A 29 8.68 -10.45 -22.98
N VAL A 30 8.88 -11.22 -21.91
CA VAL A 30 8.00 -11.18 -20.76
C VAL A 30 8.17 -9.77 -20.20
N ALA A 31 7.25 -8.88 -20.55
CA ALA A 31 7.13 -7.61 -19.86
C ALA A 31 6.98 -7.95 -18.37
N ALA A 32 7.84 -7.37 -17.52
CA ALA A 32 7.64 -7.47 -16.09
C ALA A 32 6.22 -6.93 -15.80
N PRO A 33 5.45 -7.58 -14.91
CA PRO A 33 4.21 -6.98 -14.46
C PRO A 33 4.54 -5.57 -13.92
N PRO A 34 3.65 -4.58 -14.13
CA PRO A 34 3.86 -3.25 -13.55
C PRO A 34 4.16 -3.42 -12.06
N SER A 35 5.16 -2.70 -11.56
CA SER A 35 5.36 -2.60 -10.12
C SER A 35 4.06 -2.15 -9.49
N GLN A 36 3.60 -2.95 -8.54
CA GLN A 36 2.51 -2.58 -7.66
C GLN A 36 3.12 -2.14 -6.35
N ALA A 37 2.38 -1.34 -5.59
CA ALA A 37 2.62 -1.02 -4.19
C ALA A 37 3.10 -2.22 -3.34
N PHE A 38 3.53 -1.99 -2.09
CA PHE A 38 3.82 -3.13 -1.17
C PHE A 38 2.72 -4.18 -1.36
N GLY A 39 3.08 -5.40 -1.74
CA GLY A 39 2.07 -6.28 -2.32
C GLY A 39 0.86 -6.49 -1.39
N THR A 40 -0.35 -6.45 -1.95
CA THR A 40 -1.58 -6.71 -1.18
C THR A 40 -1.99 -8.18 -1.25
N ILE A 41 -1.66 -8.89 -2.34
CA ILE A 41 -2.08 -10.28 -2.52
C ILE A 41 -0.92 -11.27 -2.40
N ILE A 42 -1.25 -12.56 -2.24
CA ILE A 42 -0.30 -13.66 -2.40
C ILE A 42 -0.43 -14.18 -3.83
N GLY A 43 0.60 -13.95 -4.65
CA GLY A 43 0.60 -14.34 -6.07
C GLY A 43 1.09 -13.21 -6.98
N GLY A 44 1.37 -13.53 -8.24
CA GLY A 44 1.86 -12.52 -9.20
C GLY A 44 3.23 -11.90 -8.84
N GLY A 45 3.99 -12.51 -7.93
CA GLY A 45 5.25 -11.98 -7.40
C GLY A 45 5.13 -11.21 -6.07
N GLN A 46 3.90 -10.94 -5.62
CA GLN A 46 3.60 -10.32 -4.33
C GLN A 46 3.47 -11.37 -3.21
N ASN A 47 3.61 -10.91 -1.97
CA ASN A 47 3.58 -11.75 -0.79
C ASN A 47 2.79 -11.10 0.36
N ALA A 48 1.73 -10.36 0.05
CA ALA A 48 0.88 -9.65 1.02
C ALA A 48 1.68 -8.81 2.02
N GLU A 49 2.64 -8.03 1.53
CA GLU A 49 3.49 -7.15 2.31
C GLU A 49 2.69 -6.15 3.17
N HIS A 50 1.63 -5.51 2.66
CA HIS A 50 0.78 -4.61 3.46
C HIS A 50 0.15 -5.33 4.66
N GLU A 51 -0.40 -6.54 4.43
CA GLU A 51 -0.95 -7.37 5.50
C GLU A 51 0.12 -7.65 6.56
N LYS A 52 1.30 -8.09 6.12
CA LYS A 52 2.36 -8.54 7.01
C LYS A 52 3.00 -7.39 7.80
N ILE A 53 3.19 -6.23 7.18
CA ILE A 53 3.64 -5.00 7.86
C ILE A 53 2.63 -4.62 8.94
N THR A 54 1.34 -4.57 8.58
CA THR A 54 0.26 -4.19 9.49
C THR A 54 0.14 -5.17 10.66
N ARG A 55 0.16 -6.48 10.40
CA ARG A 55 0.14 -7.51 11.46
C ARG A 55 1.37 -7.44 12.36
N ARG A 56 2.54 -7.21 11.79
CA ARG A 56 3.79 -7.08 12.56
C ARG A 56 3.76 -5.85 13.46
N ALA A 57 3.16 -4.76 13.00
CA ALA A 57 3.02 -3.52 13.76
C ALA A 57 1.97 -3.63 14.88
N LEU A 58 0.82 -4.25 14.60
CA LEU A 58 -0.38 -4.04 15.41
C LEU A 58 -0.95 -5.30 16.05
N ARG A 59 -0.41 -6.51 15.83
CA ARG A 59 -0.94 -7.71 16.49
C ARG A 59 -0.71 -7.72 17.99
N CYS A 60 -1.68 -8.25 18.72
CA CYS A 60 -1.49 -8.57 20.13
C CYS A 60 -0.57 -9.78 20.30
N THR A 61 0.45 -9.63 21.15
CA THR A 61 1.47 -10.66 21.44
C THR A 61 1.40 -11.22 22.86
N GLY A 62 0.52 -10.67 23.70
CA GLY A 62 0.30 -11.11 25.07
C GLY A 62 -0.44 -12.45 25.17
N SER A 63 -0.47 -13.01 26.39
CA SER A 63 -1.21 -14.24 26.67
C SER A 63 -2.69 -14.10 26.32
N GLY A 64 -3.19 -15.01 25.48
CA GLY A 64 -4.57 -15.00 24.99
C GLY A 64 -4.80 -14.16 23.73
N GLY A 65 -3.81 -13.40 23.24
CA GLY A 65 -3.96 -12.59 22.03
C GLY A 65 -4.89 -11.38 22.21
N HIS A 66 -5.17 -11.01 23.45
CA HIS A 66 -6.06 -9.90 23.80
C HIS A 66 -5.36 -8.55 23.73
N SER A 67 -6.14 -7.49 23.46
CA SER A 67 -5.62 -6.13 23.55
C SER A 67 -5.29 -5.75 24.99
N ASP A 68 -4.33 -4.86 25.15
CA ASP A 68 -4.00 -4.32 26.47
C ASP A 68 -4.98 -3.24 26.91
N ALA A 69 -4.93 -2.83 28.18
CA ALA A 69 -5.78 -1.75 28.70
C ALA A 69 -5.56 -0.39 28.00
N ALA A 70 -4.48 -0.24 27.22
CA ALA A 70 -4.24 0.95 26.43
C ALA A 70 -4.88 0.85 25.03
N ASN A 71 -5.37 -0.31 24.61
CA ASN A 71 -5.79 -0.63 23.23
C ASN A 71 -4.63 -0.47 22.24
N SER A 72 -3.41 -0.91 22.59
CA SER A 72 -2.20 -0.68 21.79
C SER A 72 -2.05 -1.62 20.59
N CYS A 73 -2.79 -2.73 20.59
CA CYS A 73 -2.75 -3.76 19.56
C CYS A 73 -4.17 -4.23 19.21
N PHE A 74 -4.33 -4.91 18.08
CA PHE A 74 -5.59 -5.47 17.60
C PHE A 74 -5.61 -6.98 17.84
N GLU A 75 -6.74 -7.45 18.34
CA GLU A 75 -7.08 -8.87 18.42
C GLU A 75 -7.27 -9.46 17.02
N ALA A 76 -7.28 -10.78 16.93
CA ALA A 76 -7.10 -11.49 15.67
C ALA A 76 -8.15 -11.10 14.60
N ARG A 77 -9.44 -11.11 14.92
CA ARG A 77 -10.50 -10.79 13.94
C ARG A 77 -10.51 -9.33 13.55
N SER A 78 -10.31 -8.44 14.51
CA SER A 78 -10.24 -6.99 14.26
C SER A 78 -9.02 -6.65 13.40
N LEU A 79 -7.89 -7.32 13.64
CA LEU A 79 -6.69 -7.20 12.83
C LEU A 79 -6.89 -7.81 11.44
N ASP A 80 -7.61 -8.91 11.29
CA ASP A 80 -7.93 -9.50 9.99
C ASP A 80 -8.69 -8.51 9.09
N GLN A 81 -9.58 -7.69 9.67
CA GLN A 81 -10.28 -6.65 8.92
C GLN A 81 -9.33 -5.51 8.53
N LEU A 82 -8.45 -5.06 9.43
CA LEU A 82 -7.53 -3.96 9.14
C LEU A 82 -6.45 -4.37 8.13
N ALA A 83 -5.75 -5.47 8.42
CA ALA A 83 -4.58 -5.94 7.68
C ALA A 83 -4.94 -6.77 6.45
N GLY A 84 -6.12 -7.39 6.44
CA GLY A 84 -6.44 -8.46 5.50
C GLY A 84 -6.01 -9.82 6.04
N HIS A 85 -6.51 -10.86 5.40
CA HIS A 85 -6.18 -12.27 5.62
C HIS A 85 -6.36 -13.04 4.32
N THR A 86 -5.97 -14.32 4.28
CA THR A 86 -6.04 -15.16 3.07
C THR A 86 -7.35 -14.97 2.29
N GLY A 87 -7.25 -14.43 1.07
CA GLY A 87 -8.39 -14.21 0.17
C GLY A 87 -9.08 -12.85 0.32
N THR A 88 -8.57 -11.96 1.17
CA THR A 88 -9.07 -10.60 1.37
C THR A 88 -7.93 -9.58 1.31
N PHE A 89 -8.28 -8.31 1.06
CA PHE A 89 -7.33 -7.20 0.98
C PHE A 89 -7.19 -6.47 2.32
N GLY A 90 -8.19 -6.64 3.21
CA GLY A 90 -8.35 -5.79 4.39
C GLY A 90 -8.58 -4.32 4.05
N ALA A 91 -8.70 -3.49 5.08
CA ALA A 91 -8.79 -2.06 4.92
C ALA A 91 -7.49 -1.45 4.37
N VAL A 92 -6.33 -1.99 4.75
CA VAL A 92 -5.02 -1.52 4.28
C VAL A 92 -4.79 -1.81 2.80
N GLY A 93 -5.37 -2.87 2.24
CA GLY A 93 -5.25 -3.18 0.82
C GLY A 93 -6.34 -2.56 -0.06
N ALA A 94 -7.33 -1.87 0.52
CA ALA A 94 -8.47 -1.34 -0.24
C ALA A 94 -8.12 -0.32 -1.35
N PRO A 95 -7.09 0.54 -1.19
CA PRO A 95 -6.66 1.44 -2.26
C PRO A 95 -6.20 0.71 -3.54
N ASP A 96 -5.61 -0.48 -3.43
CA ASP A 96 -5.19 -1.30 -4.59
C ASP A 96 -6.35 -1.87 -5.42
N ILE A 97 -7.59 -1.66 -4.98
CA ILE A 97 -8.80 -2.00 -5.76
C ILE A 97 -9.48 -0.74 -6.27
N THR A 98 -9.54 0.29 -5.42
CA THR A 98 -10.46 1.42 -5.60
C THR A 98 -9.77 2.73 -6.00
N GLU A 99 -8.46 2.82 -5.78
CA GLU A 99 -7.66 4.03 -5.91
C GLU A 99 -6.36 3.79 -6.69
N VAL A 100 -6.28 2.70 -7.47
CA VAL A 100 -5.09 2.24 -8.22
C VAL A 100 -4.44 3.32 -9.10
N THR A 101 -5.22 4.30 -9.57
CA THR A 101 -4.72 5.40 -10.43
C THR A 101 -4.56 6.72 -9.67
N VAL A 102 -4.84 6.74 -8.38
CA VAL A 102 -4.75 7.91 -7.51
C VAL A 102 -3.36 7.94 -6.90
N ALA A 103 -2.41 8.61 -7.56
CA ALA A 103 -1.01 8.69 -7.09
C ALA A 103 -0.87 9.16 -5.63
N ALA A 104 -1.79 10.00 -5.15
CA ALA A 104 -1.82 10.47 -3.76
C ALA A 104 -2.16 9.34 -2.75
N ALA A 105 -2.86 8.28 -3.15
CA ALA A 105 -3.13 7.12 -2.30
C ALA A 105 -1.88 6.24 -2.09
N HIS A 106 -0.94 6.26 -3.04
CA HIS A 106 0.30 5.48 -3.06
C HIS A 106 1.56 6.32 -2.80
N CYS A 107 1.39 7.62 -2.52
CA CYS A 107 2.47 8.58 -2.29
C CYS A 107 3.50 8.68 -3.45
N ASP A 108 3.06 8.45 -4.67
CA ASP A 108 3.87 8.52 -5.89
C ASP A 108 3.98 9.95 -6.44
N ASN A 109 4.78 10.11 -7.50
CA ASN A 109 4.91 11.32 -8.33
C ASN A 109 5.56 12.56 -7.67
N ALA A 110 6.12 12.41 -6.46
CA ALA A 110 6.96 13.41 -5.81
C ALA A 110 8.46 13.23 -6.16
N ASP A 111 8.75 12.85 -7.40
CA ASP A 111 10.11 12.61 -7.87
C ASP A 111 10.93 13.90 -8.03
N TYR A 112 12.19 13.85 -7.60
CA TYR A 112 13.08 15.00 -7.62
C TYR A 112 14.55 14.60 -7.73
N ARG A 113 15.34 15.39 -8.47
CA ARG A 113 16.80 15.24 -8.56
C ARG A 113 17.52 16.56 -8.24
N PRO A 114 18.05 16.72 -7.01
CA PRO A 114 18.60 18.00 -6.53
C PRO A 114 19.77 18.54 -7.34
N SER A 115 20.62 17.66 -7.85
CA SER A 115 21.85 18.04 -8.55
C SER A 115 21.69 18.13 -10.07
N VAL A 116 20.45 18.19 -10.58
CA VAL A 116 20.16 18.21 -12.01
C VAL A 116 19.33 19.45 -12.35
N PRO A 117 19.81 20.33 -13.26
CA PRO A 117 19.04 21.49 -13.68
C PRO A 117 17.70 21.10 -14.30
N LEU A 118 16.69 21.97 -14.18
CA LEU A 118 15.35 21.76 -14.77
C LEU A 118 15.38 21.47 -16.27
N ALA A 119 16.34 22.05 -17.00
CA ALA A 119 16.55 21.76 -18.42
C ALA A 119 16.89 20.28 -18.72
N ARG A 120 17.25 19.50 -17.70
CA ARG A 120 17.63 18.08 -17.79
C ARG A 120 16.80 17.16 -16.89
N TYR A 121 15.97 17.71 -16.02
CA TYR A 121 15.02 16.94 -15.20
C TYR A 121 13.70 17.72 -15.07
N PRO A 122 12.55 17.16 -15.48
CA PRO A 122 11.34 17.94 -15.69
C PRO A 122 10.60 18.35 -14.41
N ARG A 123 11.16 18.08 -13.22
CA ARG A 123 10.53 18.36 -11.92
C ARG A 123 11.43 19.22 -11.03
N SER A 124 10.87 20.31 -10.54
CA SER A 124 11.48 21.16 -9.51
C SER A 124 11.22 20.61 -8.10
N ARG A 125 12.03 21.05 -7.13
CA ARG A 125 11.80 20.74 -5.71
C ARG A 125 10.41 21.18 -5.25
N ALA A 126 9.99 22.39 -5.65
CA ALA A 126 8.69 22.94 -5.29
C ALA A 126 7.53 22.07 -5.81
N GLN A 127 7.59 21.62 -7.07
CA GLN A 127 6.57 20.74 -7.64
C GLN A 127 6.54 19.37 -6.94
N ALA A 128 7.71 18.79 -6.66
CA ALA A 128 7.78 17.52 -5.96
C ALA A 128 7.28 17.63 -4.51
N THR A 129 7.58 18.74 -3.82
CA THR A 129 7.03 19.02 -2.49
C THR A 129 5.51 19.19 -2.52
N ALA A 130 4.96 19.89 -3.53
CA ALA A 130 3.51 20.05 -3.68
C ALA A 130 2.81 18.69 -3.83
N VAL A 131 3.33 17.79 -4.68
CA VAL A 131 2.76 16.45 -4.85
C VAL A 131 2.86 15.60 -3.58
N LEU A 132 3.97 15.71 -2.83
CA LEU A 132 4.09 15.02 -1.54
C LEU A 132 3.08 15.56 -0.52
N VAL A 133 2.84 16.88 -0.50
CA VAL A 133 1.81 17.49 0.34
C VAL A 133 0.42 16.99 -0.06
N ASP A 134 0.13 16.89 -1.37
CA ASP A 134 -1.13 16.33 -1.87
C ASP A 134 -1.34 14.87 -1.40
N CYS A 135 -0.29 14.03 -1.42
CA CYS A 135 -0.35 12.71 -0.81
C CYS A 135 -0.72 12.80 0.68
N ILE A 136 0.03 13.58 1.46
CA ILE A 136 -0.17 13.65 2.91
C ILE A 136 -1.58 14.16 3.26
N ASP A 137 -2.09 15.14 2.53
CA ASP A 137 -3.44 15.66 2.76
C ASP A 137 -4.52 14.65 2.33
N HIS A 138 -4.28 13.85 1.29
CA HIS A 138 -5.14 12.71 0.95
C HIS A 138 -5.18 11.68 2.09
N LEU A 139 -4.02 11.29 2.63
CA LEU A 139 -3.93 10.34 3.74
C LEU A 139 -4.56 10.89 5.02
N LYS A 140 -4.41 12.19 5.31
CA LYS A 140 -5.14 12.87 6.40
C LYS A 140 -6.64 12.81 6.21
N SER A 141 -7.14 12.97 4.98
CA SER A 141 -8.57 12.86 4.69
C SER A 141 -9.09 11.46 5.03
N ARG A 142 -8.39 10.40 4.62
CA ARG A 142 -8.72 9.00 4.95
C ARG A 142 -8.64 8.74 6.46
N TYR A 143 -7.57 9.20 7.10
CA TYR A 143 -7.41 9.12 8.54
C TYR A 143 -8.57 9.79 9.29
N ASN A 144 -8.98 10.99 8.87
CA ASN A 144 -10.09 11.73 9.46
C ASN A 144 -11.45 11.08 9.18
N GLN A 145 -11.61 10.40 8.04
CA GLN A 145 -12.78 9.54 7.78
C GLN A 145 -12.87 8.46 8.85
N GLY A 146 -11.75 7.75 9.12
CA GLY A 146 -11.70 6.71 10.14
C GLY A 146 -12.00 7.24 11.55
N VAL A 147 -11.38 8.37 11.94
CA VAL A 147 -11.65 9.03 13.22
C VAL A 147 -13.13 9.41 13.33
N SER A 148 -13.72 9.96 12.26
CA SER A 148 -15.12 10.39 12.25
C SER A 148 -16.10 9.23 12.41
N ALA A 149 -15.90 8.15 11.64
CA ALA A 149 -16.68 6.92 11.73
C ALA A 149 -16.54 6.25 13.11
N GLY A 150 -15.34 6.29 13.70
CA GLY A 150 -15.12 5.85 15.07
C GLY A 150 -16.03 6.54 16.10
N GLY A 151 -16.44 7.79 15.85
CA GLY A 151 -17.43 8.47 16.68
C GLY A 151 -18.78 7.75 16.78
N ASN A 152 -19.17 7.00 15.77
CA ASN A 152 -20.46 6.32 15.71
C ASN A 152 -20.43 4.94 16.40
N LEU A 153 -19.24 4.38 16.62
CA LEU A 153 -19.03 3.10 17.33
C LEU A 153 -19.52 3.11 18.78
N VAL A 154 -19.57 4.29 19.39
CA VAL A 154 -19.92 4.46 20.80
C VAL A 154 -20.85 5.65 20.92
N GLY A 155 -22.07 5.38 21.40
CA GLY A 155 -23.07 6.40 21.68
C GLY A 155 -22.58 7.48 22.66
N PRO A 156 -23.31 8.59 22.81
CA PRO A 156 -22.97 9.60 23.80
C PRO A 156 -23.10 9.06 25.23
N ALA A 157 -22.44 9.75 26.16
CA ALA A 157 -22.66 9.54 27.58
C ALA A 157 -24.15 9.75 27.94
N PRO A 158 -24.68 9.05 28.96
CA PRO A 158 -23.99 8.10 29.85
C PRO A 158 -24.00 6.65 29.35
N LEU A 159 -24.74 6.34 28.29
CA LEU A 159 -25.01 4.96 27.90
C LEU A 159 -23.87 4.32 27.13
N TYR A 160 -23.11 5.10 26.34
CA TYR A 160 -21.98 4.63 25.54
C TYR A 160 -22.25 3.35 24.73
N ARG A 161 -23.49 3.13 24.28
CA ARG A 161 -23.89 1.96 23.49
C ARG A 161 -24.35 2.41 22.12
N SER A 162 -23.89 1.71 21.09
CA SER A 162 -24.46 1.69 19.75
C SER A 162 -25.20 0.36 19.54
N ASP A 163 -25.83 0.19 18.38
CA ASP A 163 -26.31 -1.12 17.96
C ASP A 163 -25.13 -2.10 17.88
N ALA A 164 -25.30 -3.31 18.42
CA ALA A 164 -24.25 -4.32 18.48
C ALA A 164 -23.86 -4.84 17.08
N ASP A 165 -24.79 -4.76 16.13
CA ASP A 165 -24.51 -5.14 14.75
C ASP A 165 -23.50 -4.19 14.07
N GLU A 166 -23.28 -2.98 14.60
CA GLU A 166 -22.34 -1.98 14.04
C GLU A 166 -20.85 -2.27 14.32
N TYR A 167 -20.56 -3.20 15.22
CA TYR A 167 -19.19 -3.62 15.50
C TYR A 167 -19.00 -5.13 15.52
N ASP A 168 -20.05 -5.89 15.22
CA ASP A 168 -20.00 -7.32 15.03
C ASP A 168 -19.12 -7.69 13.82
N LEU A 169 -18.26 -8.69 13.98
CA LEU A 169 -17.36 -9.22 12.94
C LEU A 169 -17.64 -10.70 12.60
N ARG A 170 -18.85 -11.21 12.85
CA ARG A 170 -19.28 -12.54 12.36
C ARG A 170 -19.08 -12.72 10.85
N HIS A 171 -19.22 -11.63 10.11
CA HIS A 171 -18.90 -11.54 8.68
C HIS A 171 -17.80 -10.52 8.46
N ASP A 172 -16.91 -10.77 7.50
CA ASP A 172 -15.87 -9.84 7.10
C ASP A 172 -16.46 -8.52 6.57
N CYS A 173 -15.73 -7.43 6.78
CA CYS A 173 -16.01 -6.13 6.22
C CYS A 173 -15.80 -6.12 4.70
N ASN A 174 -16.55 -5.27 4.00
CA ASN A 174 -16.41 -5.09 2.56
C ASN A 174 -15.77 -3.73 2.25
N PHE A 175 -14.44 -3.73 2.09
CA PHE A 175 -13.66 -2.53 1.83
C PHE A 175 -13.46 -2.32 0.33
N ALA A 176 -14.49 -1.85 -0.37
CA ALA A 176 -14.30 -1.45 -1.77
C ALA A 176 -15.40 -0.59 -2.36
N LEU A 177 -16.65 -0.60 -1.89
CA LEU A 177 -17.74 -0.06 -2.71
C LEU A 177 -18.95 0.53 -1.95
N VAL A 178 -19.17 0.23 -0.67
CA VAL A 178 -20.30 0.78 0.11
C VAL A 178 -19.90 0.87 1.58
N SER A 179 -20.23 2.01 2.22
CA SER A 179 -20.21 2.16 3.68
C SER A 179 -21.00 1.01 4.32
N SER A 180 -20.46 0.45 5.39
CA SER A 180 -21.06 -0.70 6.06
C SER A 180 -21.21 -0.42 7.55
N ARG A 181 -20.91 -1.41 8.39
CA ARG A 181 -20.94 -1.29 9.84
C ARG A 181 -19.93 -0.24 10.30
N GLU A 182 -20.25 0.52 11.33
CA GLU A 182 -19.40 1.62 11.81
C GLU A 182 -17.96 1.18 12.15
N LYS A 183 -17.76 -0.05 12.65
CA LYS A 183 -16.41 -0.60 12.88
C LYS A 183 -15.63 -0.77 11.59
N CYS A 184 -16.28 -1.26 10.54
CA CYS A 184 -15.66 -1.40 9.24
C CYS A 184 -15.28 -0.01 8.69
N ASP A 185 -16.16 0.98 8.75
CA ASP A 185 -15.89 2.31 8.21
C ASP A 185 -14.74 3.02 8.96
N ALA A 186 -14.66 2.83 10.29
CA ALA A 186 -13.55 3.32 11.10
C ALA A 186 -12.22 2.65 10.72
N LEU A 187 -12.22 1.33 10.54
CA LEU A 187 -11.05 0.56 10.10
C LEU A 187 -10.66 0.90 8.65
N GLU A 188 -11.62 1.14 7.76
CA GLU A 188 -11.39 1.50 6.37
C GLU A 188 -10.64 2.82 6.25
N GLY A 189 -11.12 3.87 6.92
CA GLY A 189 -10.44 5.16 6.90
C GLY A 189 -9.01 5.08 7.45
N PHE A 190 -8.81 4.34 8.55
CA PHE A 190 -7.48 4.14 9.10
C PHE A 190 -6.58 3.30 8.18
N GLY A 191 -7.07 2.18 7.67
CA GLY A 191 -6.33 1.29 6.77
C GLY A 191 -5.93 1.96 5.46
N ARG A 192 -6.82 2.72 4.82
CA ARG A 192 -6.51 3.50 3.62
C ARG A 192 -5.43 4.55 3.85
N ALA A 193 -5.40 5.17 5.03
CA ALA A 193 -4.29 6.05 5.39
C ALA A 193 -2.97 5.28 5.59
N LEU A 194 -3.02 4.12 6.27
CA LEU A 194 -1.84 3.27 6.46
C LEU A 194 -1.27 2.78 5.13
N HIS A 195 -2.10 2.50 4.13
CA HIS A 195 -1.67 2.08 2.80
C HIS A 195 -0.62 3.03 2.21
N GLY A 196 -1.00 4.29 1.98
CA GLY A 196 -0.07 5.29 1.41
C GLY A 196 1.12 5.61 2.31
N ILE A 197 0.95 5.48 3.63
CA ILE A 197 2.05 5.61 4.59
C ILE A 197 3.07 4.48 4.42
N GLN A 198 2.61 3.24 4.25
CA GLN A 198 3.48 2.09 4.01
C GLN A 198 4.15 2.22 2.64
N ASP A 199 3.40 2.62 1.62
CA ASP A 199 3.90 2.87 0.26
C ASP A 199 4.95 3.97 0.18
N PHE A 200 4.85 5.00 1.01
CA PHE A 200 5.91 5.99 1.11
C PHE A 200 7.27 5.34 1.41
N TYR A 201 7.33 4.28 2.23
CA TYR A 201 8.60 3.60 2.52
C TYR A 201 9.08 2.69 1.39
N SER A 202 8.18 2.12 0.58
CA SER A 202 8.56 1.31 -0.59
C SER A 202 8.93 2.16 -1.80
N HIS A 203 8.22 3.25 -2.06
CA HIS A 203 8.34 4.06 -3.29
C HIS A 203 9.21 5.31 -3.13
N SER A 204 9.69 5.61 -1.92
CA SER A 204 10.64 6.70 -1.70
C SER A 204 12.07 6.24 -1.49
N ASN A 205 13.00 7.19 -1.57
CA ASN A 205 14.38 6.98 -1.16
C ASN A 205 14.63 7.17 0.35
N TRP A 206 13.58 7.25 1.19
CA TRP A 206 13.70 7.58 2.61
C TRP A 206 14.57 6.60 3.39
N ALA A 207 14.17 5.33 3.41
CA ALA A 207 14.82 4.31 4.23
C ALA A 207 15.98 3.60 3.52
N ASP A 208 16.15 3.84 2.23
CA ASP A 208 17.00 3.01 1.38
C ASP A 208 18.38 3.61 1.09
N ARG A 209 19.20 2.83 0.39
CA ARG A 209 20.54 3.18 -0.08
C ARG A 209 20.63 3.01 -1.59
N GLU A 210 21.40 3.87 -2.23
CA GLU A 210 21.77 3.72 -3.63
C GLU A 210 22.82 2.62 -3.85
N ARG A 211 22.98 2.20 -5.11
CA ARG A 211 24.08 1.33 -5.51
C ARG A 211 25.34 2.17 -5.66
N THR A 212 26.22 2.14 -4.66
CA THR A 212 27.44 2.99 -4.59
C THR A 212 28.43 2.78 -5.73
N ALA A 213 28.42 1.62 -6.40
CA ALA A 213 29.27 1.34 -7.55
C ALA A 213 28.72 1.87 -8.89
N VAL A 214 27.51 2.46 -8.88
CA VAL A 214 26.85 3.01 -10.06
C VAL A 214 26.67 4.52 -9.86
N PRO A 215 26.93 5.36 -10.89
CA PRO A 215 26.72 6.79 -10.78
C PRO A 215 25.27 7.14 -10.40
N VAL A 216 25.09 8.26 -9.72
CA VAL A 216 23.76 8.79 -9.40
C VAL A 216 23.06 9.22 -10.68
N SER A 217 21.89 8.63 -10.95
CA SER A 217 21.10 8.86 -12.16
C SER A 217 19.60 8.81 -11.85
N SER A 218 18.74 8.93 -12.86
CA SER A 218 17.31 8.65 -12.71
C SER A 218 17.01 7.16 -12.46
N THR A 219 17.93 6.26 -12.84
CA THR A 219 17.83 4.79 -12.66
C THR A 219 18.60 4.27 -11.44
N ASN A 220 19.34 5.16 -10.77
CA ASN A 220 20.02 4.90 -9.50
C ASN A 220 20.03 6.21 -8.67
N PRO A 221 18.85 6.66 -8.20
CA PRO A 221 18.76 7.85 -7.35
C PRO A 221 19.44 7.60 -6.01
N VAL A 222 19.87 8.67 -5.36
CA VAL A 222 20.45 8.64 -4.00
C VAL A 222 19.46 8.06 -3.00
N GLY A 223 19.94 7.24 -2.06
CA GLY A 223 19.19 6.82 -0.88
C GLY A 223 19.48 7.73 0.31
N LEU A 224 18.48 7.98 1.17
CA LEU A 224 18.66 8.81 2.37
C LEU A 224 19.09 8.00 3.60
N ASN A 225 18.91 6.68 3.57
CA ASN A 225 19.25 5.75 4.65
C ASN A 225 18.78 6.23 6.04
N ARG A 226 17.55 6.74 6.11
CA ARG A 226 16.92 7.18 7.36
C ARG A 226 16.30 5.97 8.06
N SER A 227 16.59 5.84 9.36
CA SER A 227 16.04 4.78 10.21
C SER A 227 14.88 5.25 11.11
N THR A 228 14.58 6.55 11.08
CA THR A 228 13.50 7.14 11.87
C THR A 228 12.22 7.27 11.04
N THR A 229 11.10 7.43 11.73
CA THR A 229 9.83 7.81 11.10
C THR A 229 9.93 9.17 10.39
N ALA A 230 9.08 9.40 9.40
CA ALA A 230 9.08 10.62 8.60
C ALA A 230 8.27 11.72 9.32
N PRO A 231 8.91 12.78 9.84
CA PRO A 231 8.23 13.77 10.70
C PRO A 231 7.10 14.54 10.00
N PHE A 232 7.12 14.64 8.67
CA PHE A 232 6.07 15.26 7.87
C PHE A 232 4.83 14.37 7.68
N LEU A 233 4.91 13.05 7.94
CA LEU A 233 3.76 12.14 7.95
C LEU A 233 2.95 12.26 9.26
N ASN A 234 2.63 13.49 9.66
CA ASN A 234 1.85 13.76 10.86
C ASN A 234 0.37 13.97 10.50
N MET A 235 -0.44 12.93 10.70
CA MET A 235 -1.86 12.95 10.33
C MET A 235 -2.70 13.92 11.18
N ARG A 236 -2.19 14.39 12.33
CA ARG A 236 -2.88 15.35 13.21
C ARG A 236 -2.50 16.80 12.95
N ALA A 237 -1.43 17.05 12.20
CA ALA A 237 -1.01 18.41 11.93
C ALA A 237 -2.01 19.09 10.97
N ALA A 238 -2.45 20.30 11.34
CA ALA A 238 -3.37 21.08 10.52
C ALA A 238 -2.81 21.35 9.11
N THR A 239 -1.49 21.55 9.00
CA THR A 239 -0.76 21.72 7.74
C THR A 239 0.50 20.86 7.74
N VAL A 240 1.00 20.50 6.56
CA VAL A 240 2.28 19.80 6.43
C VAL A 240 3.43 20.77 6.72
N ASP A 241 4.31 20.42 7.67
CA ASP A 241 5.54 21.18 7.91
C ASP A 241 6.59 20.80 6.86
N THR A 242 6.60 21.54 5.75
CA THR A 242 7.52 21.30 4.64
C THR A 242 8.98 21.53 4.98
N SER A 243 9.29 22.21 6.11
CA SER A 243 10.68 22.41 6.54
C SER A 243 11.34 21.11 7.02
N THR A 244 10.53 20.10 7.37
CA THR A 244 11.00 18.78 7.80
C THR A 244 11.23 17.81 6.63
N ILE A 245 10.85 18.20 5.41
CA ILE A 245 11.06 17.39 4.20
C ILE A 245 12.53 17.54 3.77
N PRO A 246 13.33 16.45 3.75
CA PRO A 246 14.70 16.52 3.27
C PRO A 246 14.74 17.00 1.81
N HIS A 247 15.70 17.87 1.51
CA HIS A 247 15.83 18.43 0.17
C HIS A 247 15.99 17.33 -0.90
N GLU A 248 16.73 16.26 -0.58
CA GLU A 248 17.02 15.10 -1.43
C GLU A 248 15.89 14.05 -1.48
N LEU A 249 14.78 14.24 -0.76
CA LEU A 249 13.67 13.28 -0.77
C LEU A 249 13.06 13.16 -2.18
N SER A 250 12.86 11.93 -2.64
CA SER A 250 12.17 11.62 -3.89
C SER A 250 11.26 10.43 -3.67
N THR A 251 10.05 10.49 -4.23
CA THR A 251 9.26 9.29 -4.52
C THR A 251 9.35 8.96 -6.00
N GLY A 252 8.82 7.83 -6.43
CA GLY A 252 8.89 7.40 -7.82
C GLY A 252 7.76 7.97 -8.66
N CYS A 253 8.02 8.28 -9.94
CA CYS A 253 6.96 8.57 -10.89
C CYS A 253 6.21 7.28 -11.28
N PHE A 254 4.90 7.29 -11.14
CA PHE A 254 4.02 6.17 -11.48
C PHE A 254 3.06 6.55 -12.61
N GLU A 255 2.94 5.66 -13.59
CA GLU A 255 2.01 5.73 -14.71
C GLU A 255 1.49 4.30 -14.96
N LEU A 256 0.17 4.11 -14.93
CA LEU A 256 -0.42 2.77 -15.07
C LEU A 256 -0.41 2.27 -16.52
N VAL A 257 -0.57 3.19 -17.49
CA VAL A 257 -0.64 2.88 -18.93
C VAL A 257 0.10 3.96 -19.71
N GLY A 258 1.13 3.56 -20.45
CA GLY A 258 2.01 4.48 -21.17
C GLY A 258 3.35 4.66 -20.44
N ASP A 259 4.31 5.29 -21.12
CA ASP A 259 5.64 5.59 -20.57
C ASP A 259 6.01 7.08 -20.79
N ASP A 260 5.04 7.91 -21.18
CA ASP A 260 5.34 9.27 -21.66
C ASP A 260 5.43 10.28 -20.50
N GLU A 261 4.61 10.14 -19.45
CA GLU A 261 4.63 11.07 -18.32
C GLU A 261 5.84 10.83 -17.41
N CYS A 262 6.20 9.56 -17.22
CA CYS A 262 7.36 9.16 -16.42
C CYS A 262 8.68 9.12 -17.20
N ARG A 263 8.67 9.45 -18.49
CA ARG A 263 9.88 9.44 -19.31
C ARG A 263 10.96 10.36 -18.76
N HIS A 264 12.18 9.83 -18.62
CA HIS A 264 13.35 10.53 -18.07
C HIS A 264 13.25 10.96 -16.59
N ARG A 265 12.22 10.52 -15.87
CA ARG A 265 12.07 10.74 -14.43
C ARG A 265 12.63 9.56 -13.64
N VAL A 266 12.81 9.76 -12.34
CA VAL A 266 12.97 8.66 -11.38
C VAL A 266 11.61 7.98 -11.30
N THR A 267 11.54 6.72 -11.70
CA THR A 267 10.28 5.98 -11.77
C THR A 267 9.99 5.26 -10.47
N HIS A 268 8.72 4.90 -10.26
CA HIS A 268 8.27 3.98 -9.23
C HIS A 268 9.12 2.70 -9.28
N ASP A 269 9.19 2.01 -10.42
CA ASP A 269 10.04 0.82 -10.63
C ASP A 269 11.49 0.98 -10.16
N THR A 270 12.06 2.18 -10.28
CA THR A 270 13.45 2.44 -9.88
C THR A 270 13.61 2.47 -8.35
N LEU A 271 12.63 3.04 -7.65
CA LEU A 271 12.66 3.17 -6.20
C LEU A 271 11.99 1.99 -5.49
N ASN A 272 11.20 1.19 -6.19
CA ASN A 272 10.29 0.22 -5.58
C ASN A 272 10.97 -0.84 -4.70
N LYS A 273 10.31 -1.19 -3.59
CA LYS A 273 10.80 -2.15 -2.59
C LYS A 273 9.65 -3.05 -2.14
N ASP A 274 8.77 -3.36 -3.09
CA ASP A 274 7.39 -3.73 -2.77
C ASP A 274 7.25 -5.21 -2.44
N THR A 275 8.24 -6.00 -2.85
CA THR A 275 8.17 -7.46 -2.77
C THR A 275 9.34 -8.05 -2.00
N GLY A 276 9.03 -9.01 -1.14
CA GLY A 276 10.02 -9.78 -0.40
C GLY A 276 9.43 -10.71 0.66
N VAL A 277 10.29 -11.20 1.56
CA VAL A 277 9.85 -12.11 2.64
C VAL A 277 9.75 -11.35 3.94
N ILE A 278 8.54 -11.25 4.49
CA ILE A 278 8.29 -10.65 5.81
C ILE A 278 7.77 -11.75 6.75
N SER A 279 8.44 -11.94 7.88
CA SER A 279 7.89 -12.79 8.95
C SER A 279 6.98 -11.96 9.83
N VAL A 280 5.73 -12.42 10.00
CA VAL A 280 4.80 -11.82 10.97
C VAL A 280 5.08 -12.28 12.39
N THR A 281 5.69 -13.47 12.58
CA THR A 281 5.90 -14.08 13.90
C THR A 281 7.24 -13.77 14.53
N SER A 282 8.29 -13.59 13.73
CA SER A 282 9.65 -13.31 14.20
C SER A 282 10.10 -11.91 13.76
N SER A 283 11.20 -11.41 14.31
CA SER A 283 11.80 -10.16 13.85
C SER A 283 12.46 -10.25 12.46
N HIS A 284 12.46 -11.43 11.82
CA HIS A 284 13.10 -11.65 10.54
C HIS A 284 12.36 -10.96 9.38
N VAL A 285 13.13 -10.24 8.56
CA VAL A 285 12.74 -9.75 7.23
C VAL A 285 13.84 -10.23 6.28
N GLY A 286 13.45 -10.97 5.25
CA GLY A 286 14.35 -11.51 4.25
C GLY A 286 14.79 -10.47 3.23
N SER A 287 15.43 -10.93 2.15
CA SER A 287 15.81 -10.07 1.04
C SER A 287 14.59 -9.61 0.24
N GLY A 288 14.65 -8.39 -0.28
CA GLY A 288 13.68 -7.92 -1.28
C GLY A 288 13.92 -8.56 -2.64
N SER A 289 12.84 -8.78 -3.40
CA SER A 289 12.88 -9.32 -4.75
C SER A 289 12.98 -8.27 -5.85
N THR A 290 12.72 -6.99 -5.54
CA THR A 290 12.89 -5.91 -6.52
C THR A 290 14.38 -5.53 -6.69
N PRO A 291 14.79 -4.94 -7.83
CA PRO A 291 16.17 -4.51 -8.04
C PRO A 291 16.70 -3.52 -6.99
N ARG A 292 15.83 -2.62 -6.48
CA ARG A 292 16.19 -1.65 -5.42
C ARG A 292 16.09 -2.27 -4.04
N GLY A 293 15.09 -3.11 -3.78
CA GLY A 293 14.91 -3.83 -2.51
C GLY A 293 16.01 -4.86 -2.22
N GLY A 294 16.59 -5.47 -3.27
CA GLY A 294 17.72 -6.40 -3.18
C GLY A 294 19.08 -5.73 -2.95
N ILE A 295 19.16 -4.40 -2.93
CA ILE A 295 20.41 -3.70 -2.57
C ILE A 295 20.56 -3.75 -1.06
N ARG A 296 21.52 -4.54 -0.60
CA ARG A 296 21.85 -4.69 0.83
C ARG A 296 20.60 -5.00 1.67
N ASP A 297 20.24 -4.11 2.58
CA ASP A 297 19.13 -4.19 3.52
C ASP A 297 17.94 -3.29 3.14
N ASN A 298 17.90 -2.72 1.93
CA ASN A 298 16.88 -1.73 1.52
C ASN A 298 15.43 -2.19 1.77
N PHE A 299 15.08 -3.42 1.39
CA PHE A 299 13.74 -3.97 1.66
C PHE A 299 13.45 -4.04 3.15
N LYS A 300 14.41 -4.54 3.94
CA LYS A 300 14.28 -4.61 5.40
C LYS A 300 14.13 -3.22 6.01
N SER A 301 14.91 -2.24 5.57
CA SER A 301 14.84 -0.86 6.08
C SER A 301 13.49 -0.21 5.76
N ALA A 302 12.94 -0.44 4.56
CA ALA A 302 11.61 0.02 4.19
C ALA A 302 10.53 -0.62 5.07
N VAL A 303 10.57 -1.95 5.24
CA VAL A 303 9.64 -2.69 6.10
C VAL A 303 9.72 -2.23 7.56
N ASP A 304 10.92 -2.11 8.12
CA ASP A 304 11.10 -1.66 9.50
C ASP A 304 10.57 -0.23 9.70
N GLY A 305 10.81 0.67 8.73
CA GLY A 305 10.28 2.04 8.73
C GLY A 305 8.75 2.07 8.67
N ALA A 306 8.16 1.30 7.75
CA ALA A 306 6.71 1.18 7.61
C ALA A 306 6.03 0.59 8.85
N VAL A 307 6.66 -0.40 9.51
CA VAL A 307 6.19 -0.95 10.80
C VAL A 307 6.25 0.11 11.90
N ALA A 308 7.38 0.80 12.05
CA ALA A 308 7.54 1.83 13.07
C ALA A 308 6.55 2.99 12.87
N GLU A 309 6.34 3.41 11.62
CA GLU A 309 5.36 4.42 11.26
C GLU A 309 3.94 3.92 11.55
N THR A 310 3.57 2.70 11.16
CA THR A 310 2.24 2.12 11.45
C THR A 310 1.92 2.11 12.95
N VAL A 311 2.89 1.73 13.80
CA VAL A 311 2.74 1.81 15.27
C VAL A 311 2.52 3.25 15.74
N LEU A 312 3.32 4.20 15.23
CA LEU A 312 3.17 5.62 15.56
C LEU A 312 1.80 6.16 15.13
N GLN A 313 1.33 5.79 13.94
CA GLN A 313 0.04 6.26 13.42
C GLN A 313 -1.14 5.70 14.23
N TRP A 314 -1.08 4.45 14.70
CA TRP A 314 -2.10 3.94 15.62
C TRP A 314 -2.11 4.67 16.96
N ALA A 315 -0.94 4.93 17.54
CA ALA A 315 -0.84 5.73 18.77
C ALA A 315 -1.42 7.14 18.57
N THR A 316 -1.15 7.73 17.41
CA THR A 316 -1.62 9.05 17.00
C THR A 316 -3.15 9.04 16.78
N PHE A 317 -3.70 8.01 16.12
CA PHE A 317 -5.14 7.78 15.93
C PHE A 317 -5.89 7.73 17.25
N ARG A 318 -5.41 6.94 18.21
CA ARG A 318 -5.99 6.90 19.57
C ARG A 318 -5.93 8.27 20.27
N ALA A 319 -4.84 9.02 20.08
CA ALA A 319 -4.73 10.37 20.64
C ALA A 319 -5.75 11.33 20.01
N GLU A 320 -6.01 11.21 18.71
CA GLU A 320 -7.01 12.02 18.02
C GLU A 320 -8.43 11.66 18.44
N LEU A 321 -8.75 10.37 18.60
CA LEU A 321 -10.03 9.93 19.16
C LEU A 321 -10.30 10.56 20.54
N ARG A 322 -9.31 10.55 21.44
CA ARG A 322 -9.42 11.20 22.75
C ARG A 322 -9.56 12.71 22.65
N SER A 323 -8.83 13.34 21.72
CA SER A 323 -8.89 14.78 21.48
C SER A 323 -10.29 15.21 21.01
N ARG A 324 -10.89 14.44 20.09
CA ARG A 324 -12.16 14.78 19.44
C ARG A 324 -13.39 14.38 20.25
N TYR A 325 -13.36 13.23 20.92
CA TYR A 325 -14.54 12.67 21.61
C TYR A 325 -14.43 12.69 23.14
N GLY A 326 -13.32 13.20 23.69
CA GLY A 326 -12.99 13.16 25.11
C GLY A 326 -12.33 11.85 25.53
N THR A 327 -11.55 11.87 26.61
CA THR A 327 -10.70 10.73 27.02
C THR A 327 -11.47 9.43 27.20
N THR A 328 -12.58 9.45 27.93
CA THR A 328 -13.36 8.23 28.22
C THR A 328 -13.96 7.62 26.96
N ARG A 329 -14.71 8.42 26.19
CA ARG A 329 -15.34 7.94 24.95
C ARG A 329 -14.31 7.57 23.88
N GLY A 330 -13.25 8.36 23.73
CA GLY A 330 -12.16 8.06 22.79
C GLY A 330 -11.46 6.74 23.11
N ASN A 331 -11.27 6.42 24.40
CA ASN A 331 -10.73 5.12 24.80
C ASN A 331 -11.70 3.97 24.54
N LEU A 332 -13.01 4.17 24.74
CA LEU A 332 -14.03 3.16 24.39
C LEU A 332 -14.06 2.91 22.87
N ILE A 333 -14.01 3.96 22.05
CA ILE A 333 -13.93 3.83 20.59
C ILE A 333 -12.70 3.02 20.19
N ALA A 334 -11.53 3.35 20.75
CA ALA A 334 -10.30 2.59 20.49
C ALA A 334 -10.44 1.12 20.91
N CYS A 335 -11.07 0.85 22.06
CA CYS A 335 -11.35 -0.50 22.53
C CYS A 335 -12.22 -1.28 21.54
N VAL A 336 -13.33 -0.68 21.08
CA VAL A 336 -14.25 -1.32 20.12
C VAL A 336 -13.53 -1.64 18.80
N MET A 337 -12.64 -0.77 18.33
CA MET A 337 -11.85 -1.01 17.12
C MET A 337 -10.87 -2.17 17.27
N THR A 338 -10.26 -2.36 18.45
CA THR A 338 -9.20 -3.36 18.66
C THR A 338 -9.67 -4.74 19.12
N HIS A 339 -10.83 -4.84 19.76
CA HIS A 339 -11.32 -6.09 20.36
C HIS A 339 -12.28 -6.84 19.44
N ASP A 340 -12.22 -8.17 19.48
CA ASP A 340 -13.06 -9.05 18.68
C ASP A 340 -14.48 -9.16 19.25
N ARG A 341 -14.66 -8.91 20.57
CA ARG A 341 -15.96 -8.94 21.25
C ARG A 341 -16.23 -7.65 22.03
N PRO A 342 -16.39 -6.49 21.37
CA PRO A 342 -16.53 -5.21 22.06
C PRO A 342 -17.67 -5.11 23.08
N GLN A 343 -18.77 -5.82 22.83
CA GLN A 343 -19.93 -5.88 23.74
C GLN A 343 -19.58 -6.44 25.11
N ASP A 344 -18.61 -7.37 25.17
CA ASP A 344 -18.17 -8.05 26.40
C ASP A 344 -16.93 -7.34 27.00
N ASP A 345 -16.02 -6.86 26.14
CA ASP A 345 -14.69 -6.42 26.56
C ASP A 345 -14.60 -4.91 26.85
N CYS A 346 -15.45 -4.10 26.21
CA CYS A 346 -15.27 -2.64 26.16
C CYS A 346 -16.40 -1.87 26.82
N LEU A 347 -17.65 -2.28 26.58
CA LEU A 347 -18.80 -1.46 26.92
C LEU A 347 -19.29 -1.77 28.35
N PRO A 348 -19.58 -0.74 29.17
CA PRO A 348 -20.15 -0.97 30.51
C PRO A 348 -21.53 -1.62 30.40
N GLU A 349 -21.85 -2.48 31.38
CA GLU A 349 -23.16 -3.16 31.52
C GLU A 349 -24.36 -2.20 31.55
#